data_AF-A0A359M0J0-F1
#
_entry.id   AF-A0A359M0J0-F1
#
_cell.length_a   1.000
_cell.length_b   1.000
_cell.length_c   1.000
_cell.angle_alpha   90.00
_cell.angle_beta   90.00
_cell.angle_gamma   90.00
#
_symmetry.space_group_name_H-M   'P 1'
#
loop_
_entity.id
_entity.type
_entity.pdbx_description
1 polymer ?
#
loop_
_entity_poly.entity_id
_entity_poly.type
_entity_poly.pdbx_seq_one_letter_code
_entity_poly.pdbx_strand_id
1 'polypeptide(L)' 'PKLLDFGICKLLYSDPMEPESGLTRELGLMTPDYASPEQVQGEAIAPPSDIYSLGGVLYELLTGVRP' A
#
# COMPACT_ATOMS: atom_id res chain seq x y z
N PRO A 1 12.08 -13.81 -6.42
CA PRO A 1 11.32 -13.18 -5.32
C PRO A 1 9.87 -13.66 -5.38
N LYS A 2 9.21 -13.83 -4.22
CA LYS A 2 7.78 -14.15 -4.13
C LYS A 2 7.15 -13.10 -3.23
N LEU A 3 6.01 -12.55 -3.64
CA LEU A 3 5.22 -11.66 -2.79
C LEU A 3 4.40 -12.51 -1.82
N LEU A 4 4.28 -12.02 -0.60
CA LEU A 4 3.59 -12.66 0.52
C LEU A 4 2.70 -11.60 1.18
N ASP A 5 1.75 -12.06 2.00
CA ASP A 5 0.85 -11.23 2.80
C ASP A 5 -0.12 -10.36 1.98
N PHE A 6 -1.16 -11.01 1.44
CA PHE A 6 -2.27 -10.34 0.74
C PHE A 6 -3.36 -9.87 1.71
N GLY A 7 -3.10 -9.82 3.02
CA GLY A 7 -4.10 -9.52 4.05
C GLY A 7 -4.73 -8.13 3.95
N ILE A 8 -4.04 -7.20 3.29
CA ILE A 8 -4.46 -5.80 3.04
C ILE A 8 -4.63 -5.50 1.55
N CYS A 9 -4.68 -6.53 0.69
CA CYS A 9 -4.82 -6.30 -0.74
C CYS A 9 -6.25 -5.89 -1.11
N LYS A 10 -6.36 -4.90 -2.01
CA LYS A 10 -7.63 -4.44 -2.55
C LYS A 10 -7.84 -4.92 -3.99
N LEU A 11 -9.05 -5.37 -4.30
CA LEU A 11 -9.46 -5.61 -5.67
C LEU A 11 -9.78 -4.27 -6.35
N LEU A 12 -8.96 -3.91 -7.34
CA LEU A 12 -9.11 -2.66 -8.10
C LEU A 12 -10.20 -2.74 -9.17
N TYR A 13 -10.59 -3.96 -9.55
CA TYR A 13 -11.69 -4.24 -10.47
C TYR A 13 -12.73 -5.07 -9.74
N SER A 14 -13.70 -4.39 -9.13
CA SER A 14 -14.96 -5.01 -8.69
C SER A 14 -15.97 -4.91 -9.83
N ASP A 15 -16.85 -5.92 -9.95
CA ASP A 15 -18.05 -5.83 -10.79
C ASP A 15 -18.81 -4.55 -10.39
N PRO A 16 -19.30 -3.71 -11.32
CA PRO A 16 -20.08 -2.51 -10.99
C PRO A 16 -21.32 -2.78 -10.11
N MET A 17 -21.71 -4.05 -9.93
CA MET A 17 -22.75 -4.49 -8.99
C MET A 17 -22.28 -4.85 -7.59
N GLU A 18 -20.97 -4.96 -7.34
CA GLU A 18 -20.46 -5.08 -5.98
C GLU A 18 -20.34 -3.68 -5.36
N PRO A 19 -20.92 -3.44 -4.16
CA PRO A 19 -20.69 -2.19 -3.47
C PRO A 19 -19.18 -2.04 -3.28
N GLU A 20 -18.63 -0.85 -3.61
CA GLU A 20 -17.24 -0.50 -3.30
C GLU A 20 -16.98 -0.92 -1.85
N SER A 21 -16.28 -2.04 -1.70
CA SER A 21 -16.14 -2.71 -0.41
C SER A 21 -15.21 -1.87 0.43
N GLY A 22 -15.83 -0.92 1.13
CA GLY A 22 -15.25 -0.10 2.16
C GLY A 22 -14.12 0.79 1.66
N LEU A 23 -14.27 2.09 1.92
CA LEU A 23 -13.18 2.78 2.60
C LEU A 23 -12.88 1.99 3.90
N THR A 24 -12.14 0.89 3.82
CA THR A 24 -11.51 0.35 5.01
C THR A 24 -10.51 1.43 5.38
N ARG A 25 -10.90 2.21 6.38
CA ARG A 25 -10.03 3.06 7.18
C ARG A 25 -8.94 2.15 7.78
N GLU A 26 -8.01 1.71 6.96
CA GLU A 26 -6.86 0.85 7.29
C GLU A 26 -5.62 1.67 7.64
N LEU A 27 -5.81 2.91 8.13
CA LEU A 27 -4.74 3.68 8.76
C LEU A 27 -4.05 2.90 9.92
N GLY A 28 -4.68 1.83 10.44
CA GLY A 28 -4.12 0.98 11.50
C GLY A 28 -3.27 -0.21 11.03
N LEU A 29 -3.31 -0.59 9.75
CA LEU A 29 -2.58 -1.75 9.20
C LEU A 29 -1.64 -1.30 8.07
N MET A 30 -0.71 -0.40 8.39
CA MET A 30 0.39 -0.03 7.50
C MET A 30 1.72 -0.12 8.23
N THR A 31 2.80 -0.34 7.48
CA THR A 31 4.17 -0.20 7.97
C THR A 31 4.59 1.26 7.75
N PRO A 32 4.63 2.12 8.78
CA PRO A 32 4.73 3.58 8.57
C PRO A 32 5.96 4.00 7.78
N ASP A 33 7.09 3.31 7.96
CA ASP A 33 8.36 3.59 7.29
C ASP A 33 8.30 3.40 5.75
N TYR A 34 7.29 2.71 5.20
CA TYR A 34 7.14 2.51 3.75
C TYR A 34 5.79 3.00 3.22
N ALA A 35 4.98 3.65 4.05
CA ALA A 35 3.66 4.13 3.66
C ALA A 35 3.78 5.29 2.68
N SER A 36 3.06 5.21 1.57
CA SER A 36 2.97 6.30 0.60
C SER A 36 2.28 7.55 1.18
N PRO A 37 2.57 8.76 0.65
CA PRO A 37 1.94 9.99 1.13
C PRO A 37 0.40 9.93 1.13
N GLU A 38 -0.20 9.31 0.12
CA GLU A 38 -1.64 9.11 0.00
C GLU A 38 -2.17 8.15 1.08
N GLN A 39 -1.42 7.11 1.45
CA GLN A 39 -1.78 6.22 2.56
C GLN A 39 -1.77 6.95 3.91
N VAL A 40 -0.76 7.77 4.17
CA VAL A 40 -0.64 8.56 5.41
C VAL A 40 -1.75 9.60 5.50
N GLN A 41 -2.14 10.20 4.37
CA GLN A 41 -3.23 11.19 4.30
C GLN A 41 -4.62 10.54 4.29
N GLY A 42 -4.72 9.21 4.18
CA GLY A 42 -5.99 8.51 4.06
C GLY A 42 -6.71 8.78 2.74
N GLU A 43 -5.97 9.16 1.70
CA GLU A 43 -6.47 9.33 0.35
C GLU A 43 -6.69 7.98 -0.35
N ALA A 44 -7.20 8.01 -1.58
CA ALA A 44 -7.44 6.81 -2.36
C ALA A 44 -6.10 6.13 -2.72
N ILE A 45 -5.88 4.93 -2.16
CA ILE A 45 -4.74 4.07 -2.47
C ILE A 45 -4.91 3.46 -3.87
N ALA A 46 -3.84 3.50 -4.66
CA ALA A 46 -3.82 3.03 -6.05
C ALA A 46 -2.46 2.36 -6.37
N PRO A 47 -2.27 1.73 -7.55
CA PRO A 47 -1.00 1.09 -7.90
C PRO A 47 0.29 1.94 -7.69
N PRO A 48 0.28 3.28 -7.84
CA PRO A 48 1.43 4.11 -7.49
C PRO A 48 1.88 4.01 -6.02
N SER A 49 0.96 3.73 -5.10
CA SER A 49 1.26 3.55 -3.66
C SER A 49 2.18 2.34 -3.42
N ASP A 50 1.97 1.26 -4.17
CA ASP A 50 2.82 0.06 -4.12
C ASP A 50 4.22 0.34 -4.68
N ILE A 51 4.32 1.19 -5.73
CA ILE A 51 5.60 1.60 -6.32
C ILE A 51 6.41 2.42 -5.30
N TYR A 52 5.76 3.32 -4.58
CA TYR A 52 6.40 4.10 -3.51
C TYR A 52 6.99 3.18 -2.43
N SER A 53 6.18 2.24 -1.94
CA SER A 53 6.57 1.27 -0.91
C SER A 53 7.77 0.42 -1.37
N LEU A 54 7.73 -0.06 -2.62
CA LEU A 54 8.85 -0.78 -3.24
C LEU A 54 10.11 0.08 -3.32
N GLY A 55 9.96 1.37 -3.66
CA GLY A 55 11.06 2.34 -3.66
C GLY A 55 11.72 2.48 -2.30
N GLY A 56 10.94 2.55 -1.22
CA GLY A 56 11.45 2.58 0.15
C GLY A 56 12.24 1.33 0.53
N VAL A 57 11.75 0.15 0.15
CA VAL A 57 12.48 -1.13 0.35
C VAL A 57 13.79 -1.13 -0.43
N LEU A 58 13.77 -0.71 -1.71
CA LEU A 58 14.99 -0.63 -2.53
C LEU A 58 16.00 0.36 -1.95
N TYR A 59 15.54 1.51 -1.44
CA TYR A 59 16.38 2.48 -0.77
C TYR A 59 17.10 1.87 0.44
N GLU A 60 16.38 1.17 1.31
CA GLU A 60 16.98 0.52 2.47
C GLU A 60 17.96 -0.59 2.07
N LEU A 61 17.63 -1.41 1.08
CA LEU A 61 18.53 -2.46 0.60
C LEU A 61 19.84 -1.90 0.03
N LEU A 62 19.79 -0.72 -0.60
CA LEU A 62 20.97 -0.07 -1.20
C LEU A 62 21.80 0.73 -0.19
N THR A 63 21.16 1.35 0.80
CA THR A 63 21.82 2.28 1.73
C THR A 63 22.05 1.70 3.13
N GLY A 64 21.31 0.65 3.50
CA GLY A 64 21.23 0.15 4.87
C GLY A 64 20.46 1.08 5.84
N VAL A 65 19.81 2.13 5.33
CA VAL A 65 19.08 3.14 6.11
C VAL A 65 17.62 3.15 5.67
N ARG A 66 16.69 3.29 6.63
CA ARG A 66 15.26 3.39 6.32
C ARG A 66 14.94 4.74 5.66
N PRO A 67 14.01 4.77 4.69
CA PRO A 67 13.61 5.98 3.97
C PRO A 67 12.89 7.01 4.85
#